data_AF-A0A8X8DE70-F1
#
_entry.id   AF-A0A8X8DE70-F1
#
_cell.length_a   1.000
_cell.length_b   1.000
_cell.length_c   1.000
_cell.angle_alpha   90.00
_cell.angle_beta   90.00
_cell.angle_gamma   90.00
#
_symmetry.space_group_name_H-M   'P 1'
#
loop_
_entity.id
_entity.type
_entity.pdbx_description
1 polymer ?
#
loop_
_entity_poly.entity_id
_entity_poly.type
_entity_poly.pdbx_seq_one_letter_code
_entity_poly.pdbx_strand_id
1 'polypeptide(L)'
;MLGIVCKTFDGIKALEKYDGDGKIKDIAGLHGLGSSIGRKIDGRFTAFCLEDLRHKPTSCLSNDPQKKLALLKPKLPDGKCPSGFLDFVVNMVNLDDRNLFCVTAGGHGLRETLFYNLFSYLQAYKTRADMLSALPCITHGAVSLDGGMITKNGLFLLGSRENFEVKFPLITGRSGLSLNYSQIETMIWKLRWEQHNIEQDMLREQQLLDKARAASSGKPQV
;
A
#
# COMPACT_ATOMS: atom_id res chain seq x y z
N MET A 1 0.19 -13.09 7.12
CA MET A 1 0.74 -12.83 5.77
C MET A 1 2.12 -12.22 5.94
N LEU A 2 3.14 -12.79 5.31
CA LEU A 2 4.48 -12.22 5.24
C LEU A 2 4.71 -11.77 3.81
N GLY A 3 5.12 -10.51 3.63
CA GLY A 3 5.40 -9.94 2.32
C GLY A 3 6.44 -8.85 2.42
N ILE A 4 7.33 -8.77 1.44
CA ILE A 4 8.37 -7.75 1.34
C ILE A 4 7.82 -6.59 0.52
N VAL A 5 8.01 -5.37 0.99
CA VAL A 5 7.56 -4.17 0.27
C VAL A 5 8.79 -3.42 -0.21
N CYS A 6 8.96 -3.35 -1.52
CA CYS A 6 9.97 -2.55 -2.18
C CYS A 6 9.35 -1.26 -2.69
N LYS A 7 10.12 -0.16 -2.64
CA LYS A 7 9.67 1.10 -3.22
C LYS A 7 9.53 0.97 -4.74
N THR A 8 10.59 0.52 -5.42
CA THR A 8 10.69 0.47 -6.88
C THR A 8 10.84 -0.96 -7.42
N PHE A 9 10.63 -1.12 -8.74
CA PHE A 9 10.82 -2.37 -9.44
C PHE A 9 12.29 -2.83 -9.43
N ASP A 10 13.25 -1.90 -9.41
CA ASP A 10 14.66 -2.22 -9.21
C ASP A 10 14.91 -2.88 -7.85
N GLY A 11 14.18 -2.46 -6.81
CA GLY A 11 14.18 -3.14 -5.51
C GLY A 11 13.72 -4.60 -5.63
N ILE A 12 12.65 -4.87 -6.39
CA ILE A 12 12.17 -6.24 -6.65
C ILE A 12 13.23 -7.07 -7.37
N LYS A 13 13.84 -6.53 -8.44
CA LYS A 13 14.93 -7.20 -9.18
C LYS A 13 16.17 -7.46 -8.32
N ALA A 14 16.39 -6.66 -7.27
CA ALA A 14 17.49 -6.88 -6.34
C ALA A 14 17.23 -8.04 -5.35
N LEU A 15 15.96 -8.38 -5.09
CA LEU A 15 15.60 -9.48 -4.18
C LEU A 15 15.94 -10.85 -4.75
N GLU A 16 15.71 -11.08 -6.05
CA GLU A 16 15.92 -12.37 -6.69
C GLU A 16 16.57 -12.21 -8.07
N LYS A 17 17.60 -13.02 -8.34
CA LYS A 17 18.29 -13.05 -9.63
C LYS A 17 18.20 -14.44 -10.24
N TYR A 18 18.17 -14.47 -11.56
CA TYR A 18 18.14 -15.71 -12.34
C TYR A 18 19.44 -15.87 -13.16
N ASP A 19 19.80 -17.11 -13.47
CA ASP A 19 20.86 -17.45 -14.44
C ASP A 19 20.34 -17.48 -15.87
N GLY A 20 21.22 -17.83 -16.82
CA GLY A 20 20.88 -17.90 -18.24
C GLY A 20 19.84 -18.98 -18.56
N ASP A 21 19.70 -19.98 -17.70
CA ASP A 21 18.74 -21.07 -17.83
C ASP A 21 17.40 -20.75 -17.12
N GLY A 22 17.28 -19.55 -16.54
CA GLY A 22 16.10 -19.11 -15.80
C GLY A 22 15.98 -19.73 -14.40
N LYS A 23 17.04 -20.32 -13.84
CA LYS A 23 17.06 -20.84 -12.47
C LYS A 23 17.45 -19.75 -11.48
N ILE A 24 16.94 -19.86 -10.26
CA ILE A 24 17.25 -18.92 -9.18
C ILE A 24 18.72 -19.05 -8.80
N LYS A 25 19.44 -17.92 -8.75
CA LYS A 25 20.78 -17.83 -8.20
C LYS A 25 20.73 -17.74 -6.68
N ASP A 26 21.02 -18.85 -6.02
CA ASP A 26 21.02 -19.00 -4.56
C ASP A 26 22.05 -18.13 -3.83
N ILE A 27 23.14 -17.75 -4.50
CA ILE A 27 24.19 -16.87 -3.96
C ILE A 27 23.89 -15.36 -4.12
N ALA A 28 22.75 -14.98 -4.71
CA ALA A 28 22.45 -13.59 -5.05
C ALA A 28 21.21 -13.06 -4.30
N GLY A 29 21.12 -11.73 -4.20
CA GLY A 29 19.97 -11.05 -3.63
C GLY A 29 19.67 -11.49 -2.20
N LEU A 30 18.39 -11.74 -1.93
CA LEU A 30 17.92 -12.16 -0.62
C LEU A 30 18.35 -13.59 -0.25
N HIS A 31 18.48 -14.48 -1.25
CA HIS A 31 18.95 -15.86 -1.04
C HIS A 31 20.42 -15.90 -0.61
N GLY A 32 21.27 -15.09 -1.25
CA GLY A 32 22.68 -14.97 -0.88
C GLY A 32 22.86 -14.39 0.53
N LEU A 33 22.07 -13.36 0.86
CA LEU A 33 22.06 -12.78 2.22
C LEU A 33 21.58 -13.78 3.27
N GLY A 34 20.50 -14.51 3.00
CA GLY A 34 20.00 -15.54 3.91
C GLY A 34 21.04 -16.64 4.14
N SER A 35 21.68 -17.10 3.07
CA SER A 35 22.71 -18.13 3.15
C SER A 35 23.95 -17.69 3.94
N SER A 36 24.39 -16.43 3.80
CA SER A 36 25.57 -15.92 4.52
C SER A 36 25.36 -15.82 6.05
N ILE A 37 24.11 -15.71 6.50
CA ILE A 37 23.74 -15.72 7.92
C ILE A 37 23.21 -17.08 8.40
N GLY A 38 23.35 -18.14 7.58
CA GLY A 38 22.90 -19.49 7.92
C GLY A 38 21.38 -19.69 7.93
N ARG A 39 20.61 -18.77 7.34
CA ARG A 39 19.15 -18.82 7.22
C ARG A 39 18.75 -18.87 5.75
N LYS A 40 18.90 -20.06 5.15
CA LYS A 40 18.48 -20.28 3.77
C LYS A 40 16.96 -20.04 3.66
N ILE A 41 16.57 -19.30 2.64
CA ILE A 41 15.16 -19.07 2.32
C ILE A 41 14.71 -20.22 1.45
N ASP A 42 13.67 -20.93 1.90
CA ASP A 42 13.05 -22.01 1.15
C ASP A 42 11.59 -21.65 0.85
N GLY A 43 11.11 -22.08 -0.31
CA GLY A 43 9.78 -21.78 -0.81
C GLY A 43 9.61 -20.37 -1.39
N ARG A 44 8.35 -20.04 -1.68
CA ARG A 44 7.95 -18.77 -2.32
C ARG A 44 7.71 -17.69 -1.26
N PHE A 45 8.07 -16.45 -1.59
CA PHE A 45 7.68 -15.28 -0.81
C PHE A 45 7.01 -14.24 -1.72
N THR A 46 6.16 -13.41 -1.13
CA THR A 46 5.46 -12.33 -1.84
C THR A 46 6.27 -11.04 -1.73
N ALA A 47 6.44 -10.34 -2.85
CA ALA A 47 7.02 -9.01 -2.88
C ALA A 47 6.07 -8.01 -3.58
N PHE A 48 5.97 -6.80 -3.03
CA PHE A 48 5.16 -5.72 -3.57
C PHE A 48 6.06 -4.58 -4.03
N CYS A 49 5.84 -4.05 -5.23
CA CYS A 49 6.47 -2.81 -5.70
C CYS A 49 5.49 -1.66 -5.50
N LEU A 50 5.80 -0.72 -4.61
CA LEU A 50 4.90 0.39 -4.30
C LEU A 50 4.61 1.30 -5.50
N GLU A 51 5.61 1.62 -6.33
CA GLU A 51 5.41 2.45 -7.53
C GLU A 51 4.54 1.76 -8.59
N ASP A 52 4.55 0.42 -8.65
CA ASP A 52 3.75 -0.33 -9.63
C ASP A 52 2.34 -0.69 -9.13
N LEU A 53 2.07 -0.49 -7.83
CA LEU A 53 0.74 -0.67 -7.29
C LEU A 53 -0.20 0.41 -7.82
N ARG A 54 -1.37 0.00 -8.29
CA ARG A 54 -2.42 0.95 -8.68
C ARG A 54 -2.88 1.70 -7.44
N HIS A 55 -2.64 3.01 -7.42
CA HIS A 55 -3.23 3.88 -6.40
C HIS A 55 -4.74 3.99 -6.64
N LYS A 56 -5.51 4.10 -5.56
CA LYS A 56 -6.95 4.35 -5.68
C LYS A 56 -7.17 5.84 -5.98
N PRO A 57 -7.95 6.24 -7.02
CA PRO A 57 -8.20 7.66 -7.30
C PRO A 57 -9.15 8.35 -6.32
N THR A 58 -9.57 7.68 -5.25
CA THR A 58 -10.61 8.20 -4.35
C THR A 58 -10.01 9.19 -3.38
N SER A 59 -10.69 10.30 -3.15
CA SER A 59 -10.26 11.31 -2.19
C SER A 59 -10.19 10.75 -0.77
N CYS A 60 -9.25 11.26 0.02
CA CYS A 60 -9.24 11.03 1.45
C CYS A 60 -10.30 11.90 2.14
N LEU A 61 -10.77 11.47 3.31
CA LEU A 61 -11.62 12.28 4.17
C LEU A 61 -10.89 13.57 4.54
N SER A 62 -11.58 14.70 4.35
CA SER A 62 -11.02 16.02 4.66
C SER A 62 -10.72 16.15 6.14
N ASN A 63 -9.55 16.72 6.47
CA ASN A 63 -9.07 16.94 7.84
C ASN A 63 -8.98 15.67 8.73
N ASP A 64 -8.98 14.47 8.14
CA ASP A 64 -8.75 13.24 8.89
C ASP A 64 -7.23 13.03 9.11
N PRO A 65 -6.75 12.95 10.36
CA PRO A 65 -5.33 12.82 10.66
C PRO A 65 -4.73 11.49 10.21
N GLN A 66 -5.56 10.47 9.98
CA GLN A 66 -5.15 9.14 9.50
C GLN A 66 -5.34 8.97 7.99
N LYS A 67 -5.71 10.05 7.28
CA LYS A 67 -5.96 10.10 5.84
C LYS A 67 -6.86 8.94 5.36
N LYS A 68 -7.91 8.63 6.13
CA LYS A 68 -8.86 7.58 5.78
C LYS A 68 -9.49 7.84 4.40
N LEU A 69 -9.77 6.77 3.68
CA LEU A 69 -10.34 6.83 2.34
C LEU A 69 -11.83 7.17 2.42
N ALA A 70 -12.31 8.08 1.57
CA ALA A 70 -13.72 8.46 1.48
C ALA A 70 -14.53 7.42 0.68
N LEU A 71 -14.64 6.21 1.21
CA LEU A 71 -15.37 5.11 0.59
C LEU A 71 -16.88 5.23 0.86
N LEU A 72 -17.69 5.02 -0.18
CA LEU A 72 -19.14 5.02 -0.06
C LEU A 72 -19.59 3.84 0.81
N LYS A 73 -20.32 4.13 1.88
CA LYS A 73 -20.87 3.11 2.77
C LYS A 73 -21.85 2.21 2.02
N PRO A 74 -21.89 0.90 2.33
CA PRO A 74 -22.84 -0.02 1.71
C PRO A 74 -24.27 0.39 2.02
N LYS A 75 -25.17 0.13 1.06
CA LYS A 75 -26.60 0.39 1.20
C LYS A 75 -27.37 -0.86 0.80
N LEU A 76 -28.34 -1.23 1.63
CA LEU A 76 -29.33 -2.26 1.33
C LEU A 76 -30.32 -1.75 0.27
N PRO A 77 -31.17 -2.63 -0.31
CA PRO A 77 -32.20 -2.21 -1.28
C PRO A 77 -33.16 -1.13 -0.76
N ASP A 78 -33.35 -1.03 0.54
CA ASP A 78 -34.15 0.01 1.20
C ASP A 78 -33.40 1.36 1.37
N GLY A 79 -32.15 1.43 0.90
CA GLY A 79 -31.28 2.60 0.98
C GLY A 79 -30.56 2.78 2.32
N LYS A 80 -30.83 1.94 3.32
CA LYS A 80 -30.21 2.04 4.65
C LYS A 80 -28.84 1.36 4.67
N CYS A 81 -27.98 1.85 5.55
CA CYS A 81 -26.73 1.16 5.85
C CYS A 81 -27.05 -0.16 6.57
N PRO A 82 -26.43 -1.30 6.19
CA PRO A 82 -26.63 -2.55 6.89
C PRO A 82 -26.35 -2.43 8.38
N SER A 83 -27.16 -3.10 9.21
CA SER A 83 -26.89 -3.20 10.64
C SER A 83 -25.54 -3.86 10.87
N GLY A 84 -24.84 -3.43 11.91
CA GLY A 84 -23.55 -4.01 12.30
C GLY A 84 -22.38 -3.71 11.36
N PHE A 85 -22.55 -2.98 10.25
CA PHE A 85 -21.42 -2.47 9.46
C PHE A 85 -20.58 -1.51 10.33
N LEU A 86 -19.28 -1.77 10.42
CA LEU A 86 -18.36 -1.00 11.24
C LEU A 86 -17.61 0.04 10.40
N ASP A 87 -16.82 -0.43 9.43
CA ASP A 87 -16.08 0.38 8.46
C ASP A 87 -15.51 -0.56 7.39
N PHE A 88 -14.81 -0.02 6.41
CA PHE A 88 -13.92 -0.78 5.56
C PHE A 88 -12.62 -1.10 6.29
N VAL A 89 -12.12 -2.34 6.15
CA VAL A 89 -10.90 -2.82 6.83
C VAL A 89 -9.69 -1.93 6.50
N VAL A 90 -9.59 -1.42 5.27
CA VAL A 90 -8.54 -0.48 4.86
C VAL A 90 -8.50 0.80 5.72
N ASN A 91 -9.62 1.26 6.28
CA ASN A 91 -9.72 2.43 7.15
C ASN A 91 -9.54 2.10 8.64
N MET A 92 -9.53 0.82 9.00
CA MET A 92 -9.33 0.35 10.38
C MET A 92 -7.85 0.16 10.74
N VAL A 93 -6.98 0.07 9.75
CA VAL A 93 -5.53 0.01 9.96
C VAL A 93 -5.03 1.41 10.33
N ASN A 94 -4.34 1.56 11.45
CA ASN A 94 -3.65 2.80 11.77
C ASN A 94 -2.23 2.77 11.21
N LEU A 95 -1.80 3.90 10.68
CA LEU A 95 -0.49 4.08 10.05
C LEU A 95 0.31 5.13 10.81
N ASP A 96 1.62 4.92 10.85
CA ASP A 96 2.56 5.94 11.29
C ASP A 96 2.53 7.16 10.36
N ASP A 97 2.72 8.35 10.92
CA ASP A 97 2.64 9.63 10.20
C ASP A 97 3.53 9.66 8.94
N ARG A 98 4.72 9.03 9.01
CA ARG A 98 5.68 8.93 7.88
C ARG A 98 5.14 8.14 6.68
N ASN A 99 4.14 7.28 6.91
CA ASN A 99 3.57 6.42 5.89
C ASN A 99 2.25 6.96 5.32
N LEU A 100 1.78 8.12 5.80
CA LEU A 100 0.50 8.71 5.39
C LEU A 100 0.58 9.48 4.06
N PHE A 101 1.76 9.96 3.65
CA PHE A 101 1.92 10.84 2.49
C PHE A 101 3.35 10.78 1.93
N CYS A 102 3.54 11.05 0.63
CA CYS A 102 4.85 11.11 -0.04
C CYS A 102 5.74 9.87 0.12
N VAL A 103 5.12 8.70 0.21
CA VAL A 103 5.84 7.43 0.25
C VAL A 103 6.28 7.04 -1.16
N THR A 104 5.36 7.17 -2.14
CA THR A 104 5.64 6.94 -3.56
C THR A 104 6.17 8.21 -4.24
N ALA A 105 6.81 8.08 -5.40
CA ALA A 105 7.21 9.21 -6.24
C ALA A 105 6.01 10.11 -6.58
N GLY A 106 4.84 9.52 -6.84
CA GLY A 106 3.58 10.25 -7.09
C GLY A 106 2.97 10.96 -5.86
N GLY A 107 3.63 10.99 -4.71
CA GLY A 107 3.14 11.69 -3.52
C GLY A 107 2.14 10.90 -2.66
N HIS A 108 1.81 9.67 -3.02
CA HIS A 108 0.84 8.84 -2.30
C HIS A 108 1.43 8.18 -1.05
N GLY A 109 0.59 7.97 -0.03
CA GLY A 109 0.84 7.19 1.18
C GLY A 109 0.53 5.70 1.01
N LEU A 110 0.73 4.92 2.09
CA LEU A 110 0.51 3.47 2.10
C LEU A 110 -0.97 3.06 2.11
N ARG A 111 -1.88 3.92 2.58
CA ARG A 111 -3.29 3.55 2.73
C ARG A 111 -3.95 3.37 1.36
N GLU A 112 -3.78 4.35 0.48
CA GLU A 112 -4.34 4.41 -0.87
C GLU A 112 -3.56 3.58 -1.90
N THR A 113 -2.36 3.10 -1.54
CA THR A 113 -1.54 2.20 -2.35
C THR A 113 -1.58 0.78 -1.77
N LEU A 114 -0.65 0.43 -0.87
CA LEU A 114 -0.46 -0.92 -0.35
C LEU A 114 -1.72 -1.50 0.31
N PHE A 115 -2.26 -0.82 1.33
CA PHE A 115 -3.37 -1.37 2.09
C PHE A 115 -4.68 -1.41 1.30
N TYR A 116 -4.87 -0.48 0.37
CA TYR A 116 -5.98 -0.56 -0.56
C TYR A 116 -5.86 -1.76 -1.53
N ASN A 117 -4.65 -2.07 -2.01
CA ASN A 117 -4.48 -3.26 -2.86
C ASN A 117 -4.63 -4.57 -2.07
N LEU A 118 -4.35 -4.57 -0.76
CA LEU A 118 -4.54 -5.73 0.11
C LEU A 118 -6.01 -5.94 0.52
N PHE A 119 -6.68 -4.87 0.96
CA PHE A 119 -8.02 -4.95 1.56
C PHE A 119 -9.12 -4.44 0.64
N SER A 120 -8.83 -3.56 -0.30
CA SER A 120 -9.80 -2.98 -1.24
C SER A 120 -11.07 -2.50 -0.50
N TYR A 121 -12.26 -2.90 -0.96
CA TYR A 121 -13.55 -2.63 -0.31
C TYR A 121 -13.97 -3.73 0.70
N LEU A 122 -13.02 -4.43 1.34
CA LEU A 122 -13.33 -5.43 2.38
C LEU A 122 -14.07 -4.76 3.53
N GLN A 123 -15.28 -5.25 3.82
CA GLN A 123 -16.18 -4.70 4.82
C GLN A 123 -16.02 -5.42 6.15
N ALA A 124 -16.07 -4.71 7.27
CA ALA A 124 -16.06 -5.30 8.61
C ALA A 124 -17.41 -5.16 9.30
N TYR A 125 -17.84 -6.22 9.96
CA TYR A 125 -19.12 -6.32 10.66
C TYR A 125 -18.96 -6.73 12.12
N LYS A 126 -19.92 -6.33 12.96
CA LYS A 126 -19.94 -6.69 14.38
C LYS A 126 -20.13 -8.18 14.60
N THR A 127 -21.09 -8.79 13.91
CA THR A 127 -21.43 -10.21 14.04
C THR A 127 -21.57 -10.88 12.68
N ARG A 128 -21.48 -12.21 12.64
CA ARG A 128 -21.72 -13.01 11.44
C ARG A 128 -23.16 -12.86 10.96
N ALA A 129 -24.12 -12.73 11.87
CA ALA A 129 -25.53 -12.52 11.54
C ALA A 129 -25.76 -11.19 10.82
N ASP A 130 -25.14 -10.11 11.29
CA ASP A 130 -25.16 -8.79 10.62
C ASP A 130 -24.53 -8.88 9.23
N MET A 131 -23.37 -9.54 9.12
CA MET A 131 -22.67 -9.74 7.85
C MET A 131 -23.53 -10.50 6.84
N LEU A 132 -24.22 -11.57 7.27
CA LEU A 132 -25.08 -12.36 6.39
C LEU A 132 -26.33 -11.58 5.96
N SER A 133 -26.90 -10.76 6.85
CA SER A 133 -28.01 -9.85 6.52
C SER A 133 -27.61 -8.80 5.47
N ALA A 134 -26.32 -8.49 5.38
CA ALA A 134 -25.76 -7.52 4.44
C ALA A 134 -25.26 -8.12 3.11
N LEU A 135 -25.43 -9.43 2.89
CA LEU A 135 -24.99 -10.12 1.66
C LEU A 135 -25.31 -9.38 0.36
N PRO A 136 -26.50 -8.80 0.15
CA PRO A 136 -26.85 -8.13 -1.10
C PRO A 136 -25.95 -6.94 -1.47
N CYS A 137 -25.26 -6.33 -0.50
CA CYS A 137 -24.40 -5.16 -0.72
C CYS A 137 -22.89 -5.41 -0.51
N ILE A 138 -22.49 -6.67 -0.28
CA ILE A 138 -21.08 -7.06 -0.17
C ILE A 138 -20.52 -7.39 -1.57
N THR A 139 -19.47 -6.68 -1.98
CA THR A 139 -18.90 -6.80 -3.35
C THR A 139 -17.49 -7.37 -3.40
N HIS A 140 -16.65 -7.07 -2.40
CA HIS A 140 -15.22 -7.43 -2.40
C HIS A 140 -14.84 -8.43 -1.29
N GLY A 141 -15.83 -8.83 -0.48
CA GLY A 141 -15.67 -9.67 0.70
C GLY A 141 -16.09 -8.95 1.98
N ALA A 142 -16.23 -9.72 3.05
CA ALA A 142 -16.57 -9.21 4.37
C ALA A 142 -15.97 -10.09 5.48
N VAL A 143 -15.74 -9.49 6.64
CA VAL A 143 -15.31 -10.17 7.87
C VAL A 143 -16.19 -9.74 9.04
N SER A 144 -16.38 -10.62 10.02
CA SER A 144 -17.05 -10.29 11.28
C SER A 144 -16.16 -10.55 12.50
N LEU A 145 -16.38 -9.78 13.58
CA LEU A 145 -15.55 -9.88 14.79
C LEU A 145 -15.69 -11.22 15.53
N ASP A 146 -16.80 -11.92 15.34
CA ASP A 146 -17.07 -13.28 15.84
C ASP A 146 -16.52 -14.38 14.91
N GLY A 147 -15.74 -14.03 13.89
CA GLY A 147 -14.93 -14.96 13.10
C GLY A 147 -15.52 -15.40 11.76
N GLY A 148 -16.61 -14.79 11.30
CA GLY A 148 -17.14 -15.00 9.96
C GLY A 148 -16.26 -14.36 8.88
N MET A 149 -16.10 -15.03 7.75
CA MET A 149 -15.34 -14.49 6.61
C MET A 149 -15.96 -14.90 5.27
N ILE A 150 -16.12 -13.91 4.39
CA ILE A 150 -16.56 -14.04 3.00
C ILE A 150 -15.46 -13.44 2.14
N THR A 151 -14.87 -14.24 1.26
CA THR A 151 -13.89 -13.72 0.30
C THR A 151 -14.60 -13.16 -0.93
N LYS A 152 -13.83 -12.45 -1.77
CA LYS A 152 -14.27 -12.01 -3.09
C LYS A 152 -14.90 -13.19 -3.86
N ASN A 153 -15.94 -12.91 -4.64
CA ASN A 153 -16.74 -13.87 -5.41
C ASN A 153 -17.72 -14.73 -4.58
N GLY A 154 -18.03 -14.34 -3.35
CA GLY A 154 -19.08 -15.00 -2.55
C GLY A 154 -18.67 -16.35 -1.95
N LEU A 155 -17.37 -16.63 -1.87
CA LEU A 155 -16.85 -17.81 -1.20
C LEU A 155 -16.87 -17.62 0.32
N PHE A 156 -17.48 -18.55 1.04
CA PHE A 156 -17.58 -18.55 2.50
C PHE A 156 -16.49 -19.43 3.11
N LEU A 157 -15.78 -18.90 4.11
CA LEU A 157 -14.85 -19.71 4.90
C LEU A 157 -15.53 -20.18 6.17
N LEU A 158 -15.61 -21.50 6.31
CA LEU A 158 -16.29 -22.20 7.40
C LEU A 158 -15.28 -23.09 8.14
N GLY A 159 -15.60 -23.45 9.39
CA GLY A 159 -14.78 -24.32 10.22
C GLY A 159 -14.04 -23.58 11.33
N SER A 160 -13.29 -24.34 12.14
CA SER A 160 -12.47 -23.78 13.21
C SER A 160 -11.33 -22.96 12.65
N ARG A 161 -11.03 -21.85 13.31
CA ARG A 161 -9.91 -20.99 12.95
C ARG A 161 -8.58 -21.65 13.30
N GLU A 162 -7.66 -21.66 12.35
CA GLU A 162 -6.25 -21.96 12.62
C GLU A 162 -5.59 -20.77 13.36
N ASN A 163 -4.74 -21.08 14.34
CA ASN A 163 -3.99 -20.05 15.05
C ASN A 163 -2.96 -19.41 14.10
N PHE A 164 -3.15 -18.13 13.80
CA PHE A 164 -2.16 -17.34 13.08
C PHE A 164 -1.04 -16.90 14.02
N GLU A 165 0.20 -17.25 13.67
CA GLU A 165 1.39 -16.89 14.42
C GLU A 165 1.70 -15.38 14.33
N VAL A 166 1.44 -14.77 13.17
CA VAL A 166 1.69 -13.35 12.91
C VAL A 166 0.41 -12.52 13.10
N LYS A 167 0.49 -11.48 13.94
CA LYS A 167 -0.61 -10.56 14.25
C LYS A 167 -0.21 -9.12 13.93
N PHE A 168 -1.19 -8.27 13.63
CA PHE A 168 -0.94 -6.83 13.54
C PHE A 168 -0.49 -6.30 14.91
N PRO A 169 0.54 -5.43 14.95
CA PRO A 169 0.96 -4.82 16.19
C PRO A 169 -0.16 -3.93 16.75
N LEU A 170 -0.28 -3.93 18.08
CA LEU A 170 -1.16 -3.00 18.77
C LEU A 170 -0.49 -1.64 18.85
N ILE A 171 -1.30 -0.59 18.80
CA ILE A 171 -0.83 0.76 19.04
C ILE A 171 -0.56 0.89 20.54
N THR A 172 0.68 0.67 20.95
CA THR A 172 1.14 1.03 22.28
C THR A 172 1.28 2.55 22.32
N GLY A 173 0.66 3.20 23.31
CA GLY A 173 0.63 4.66 23.44
C GLY A 173 1.99 5.29 23.16
N ARG A 174 2.01 6.30 22.27
CA ARG A 174 3.20 7.06 21.84
C ARG A 174 4.16 7.22 23.02
N SER A 175 5.27 6.48 23.01
CA SER A 175 6.32 6.67 23.99
C SER A 175 6.99 8.02 23.73
N GLY A 176 6.61 9.04 24.50
CA GLY A 176 7.45 10.19 24.89
C GLY A 176 7.96 11.18 23.83
N LEU A 177 7.84 10.92 22.53
CA LEU A 177 8.27 11.89 21.51
C LEU A 177 7.20 12.97 21.36
N SER A 178 7.60 14.22 21.56
CA SER A 178 6.70 15.37 21.52
C SER A 178 6.00 15.45 20.16
N LEU A 179 4.75 15.92 20.16
CA LEU A 179 3.95 16.17 18.95
C LEU A 179 4.74 16.98 17.90
N ASN A 180 5.61 17.88 18.37
CA ASN A 180 6.48 18.72 17.55
C ASN A 180 7.50 17.90 16.75
N TYR A 181 8.08 16.83 17.29
CA TYR A 181 9.06 16.02 16.58
C TYR A 181 8.43 15.29 15.37
N SER A 182 7.26 14.68 15.55
CA SER A 182 6.54 14.00 14.46
C SER A 182 6.13 14.98 13.34
N GLN A 183 5.72 16.20 13.72
CA GLN A 183 5.39 17.26 12.77
C GLN A 183 6.63 17.72 11.99
N ILE A 184 7.77 17.93 12.67
CA ILE A 184 9.04 18.29 12.02
C ILE A 184 9.48 17.20 11.05
N GLU A 185 9.41 15.92 11.43
CA GLU A 185 9.73 14.82 10.53
C GLU A 185 8.83 14.78 9.30
N THR A 186 7.53 14.99 9.48
CA THR A 186 6.57 15.06 8.37
C THR A 186 6.94 16.19 7.41
N MET A 187 7.34 17.34 7.95
CA MET A 187 7.77 18.49 7.15
C MET A 187 9.09 18.22 6.41
N ILE A 188 10.06 17.57 7.04
CA ILE A 188 11.33 17.15 6.41
C ILE A 188 11.04 16.23 5.22
N TRP A 189 10.16 15.24 5.37
CA TRP A 189 9.80 14.33 4.28
C TRP A 189 9.13 15.04 3.12
N LYS A 190 8.20 15.96 3.41
CA LYS A 190 7.55 16.78 2.39
C LYS A 190 8.56 17.63 1.62
N LEU A 191 9.47 18.30 2.31
CA LEU A 191 10.51 19.12 1.67
C LEU A 191 11.45 18.29 0.80
N ARG A 192 11.85 17.10 1.24
CA ARG A 192 12.67 16.18 0.43
C ARG A 192 11.95 15.74 -0.85
N TRP A 193 10.64 15.50 -0.77
CA TRP A 193 9.83 15.18 -1.94
C TRP A 193 9.72 16.36 -2.91
N GLU A 194 9.46 17.56 -2.40
CA GLU A 194 9.43 18.79 -3.22
C GLU A 194 10.78 19.06 -3.89
N GLN A 195 11.89 18.92 -3.16
CA GLN A 195 13.23 19.04 -3.70
C GLN A 195 13.46 18.06 -4.85
N HIS A 196 13.09 16.79 -4.67
CA HIS A 196 13.24 15.78 -5.71
C HIS A 196 12.45 16.13 -6.98
N ASN A 197 11.22 16.63 -6.84
CA ASN A 197 10.41 17.04 -8.00
C ASN A 197 11.03 18.22 -8.73
N ILE A 198 11.54 19.22 -8.01
CA ILE A 198 12.22 20.37 -8.61
C ILE A 198 13.46 19.91 -9.39
N GLU A 199 14.23 18.96 -8.85
CA GLU A 199 15.38 18.37 -9.57
C GLU A 199 14.96 17.66 -10.87
N GLN A 200 13.85 16.90 -10.84
CA GLN A 200 13.31 16.27 -12.05
C GLN A 200 12.83 17.29 -13.08
N ASP A 201 12.16 18.36 -12.64
CA ASP A 201 11.69 19.43 -13.53
C ASP A 201 12.87 20.19 -14.14
N MET A 202 13.92 20.51 -13.36
CA MET A 202 15.14 21.12 -13.89
C MET A 202 15.81 20.25 -14.96
N LEU A 203 15.91 18.93 -14.73
CA LEU A 203 16.46 17.99 -15.70
C LEU A 203 15.62 17.97 -16.99
N ARG A 204 14.29 17.98 -16.86
CA ARG A 204 13.36 18.00 -18.00
C ARG A 204 13.51 19.28 -18.82
N GLU A 205 13.53 20.43 -18.18
CA GLU A 205 13.71 21.73 -18.85
C GLU A 205 15.08 21.80 -19.55
N GLN A 206 16.14 21.30 -18.91
CA GLN A 206 17.46 21.23 -19.52
C GLN A 206 17.45 20.38 -20.80
N GLN A 207 16.80 19.21 -20.78
CA GLN A 207 16.66 18.36 -21.97
C GLN A 207 15.88 19.05 -23.11
N LEU A 208 14.87 19.86 -22.78
CA LEU A 208 14.13 20.62 -23.78
C LEU A 208 14.98 21.73 -24.40
N LEU A 209 15.74 22.46 -23.57
CA LEU A 209 16.69 23.47 -24.02
C LEU A 209 17.75 22.88 -24.94
N ASP A 210 18.32 21.73 -24.61
CA ASP A 210 19.34 21.06 -25.42
C ASP A 210 18.77 20.62 -26.78
N LYS A 211 17.54 20.09 -26.80
CA LYS A 211 16.83 19.76 -28.05
C LYS A 211 16.55 21.00 -28.91
N ALA A 212 16.13 22.10 -28.29
CA ALA A 212 15.86 23.35 -29.00
C ALA A 212 17.14 23.96 -29.60
N ARG A 213 18.26 23.93 -28.85
CA ARG A 213 19.58 24.36 -29.32
C ARG A 213 20.07 23.51 -30.50
N ALA A 214 19.88 22.20 -30.45
CA ALA A 214 20.22 21.32 -31.56
C ALA A 214 19.37 21.64 -32.81
N ALA A 215 18.08 21.95 -32.65
CA ALA A 215 17.18 22.29 -33.75
C ALA A 215 17.45 23.67 -34.38
N SER A 216 17.89 24.66 -33.60
CA SER A 216 18.24 25.99 -34.10
C SER A 216 19.60 26.01 -34.82
N SER A 217 20.52 25.13 -34.43
CA SER A 217 21.85 25.00 -35.05
C SER A 217 21.82 24.31 -36.43
N GLY A 218 20.69 23.70 -36.81
CA GLY A 218 20.50 22.99 -38.09
C GLY A 218 19.74 23.77 -39.18
N LYS A 219 19.34 25.02 -38.93
CA LYS A 219 18.68 25.87 -39.95
C LYS A 219 19.71 26.79 -40.62
N PRO A 220 19.90 26.75 -41.96
CA PRO A 220 20.74 27.74 -42.63
C PRO A 220 20.08 29.12 -42.50
N GLN A 221 20.88 30.12 -42.12
CA GLN A 221 20.47 31.53 -42.22
C GLN A 221 20.33 31.86 -43.71
N VAL A 222 19.12 32.30 -44.10
CA VAL A 222 18.78 32.81 -45.44
C VAL A 222 19.27 34.23 -45.58
#